data_AF-A0A1F7ZJD9-F1
#
_entry.id   AF-A0A1F7ZJD9-F1
#
_cell.length_a   1.000
_cell.length_b   1.000
_cell.length_c   1.000
_cell.angle_alpha   90.00
_cell.angle_beta   90.00
_cell.angle_gamma   90.00
#
_symmetry.space_group_name_H-M   'P 1'
#
loop_
_entity.id
_entity.type
_entity.pdbx_description
1 polymer ?
#
loop_
_entity_poly.entity_id
_entity_poly.type
_entity_poly.pdbx_seq_one_letter_code
_entity_poly.pdbx_strand_id
1 'polypeptide(L)'
;MAFAEWMASNSSPDYKALYLRAEEEREREREERRRAEEEREREKEERRRAEENQKKAEEERDQGRERTRPTTFLELLHLCHTLFSLQLRAETPSRSTTGKILPPNREILQQEIYRSVCAYLAPPDETAAQLFSPRLVLEDLGQRFGERAISSEQDLESYERFGVENYVHDILTKLCKNPAAREEFGLGDGVKFDNHANALDPTETDPPLPTTYRRSRQINFVYAGLTVREIPFLPQSSISRLISCPSRTFAQDCET
;
A
#
# COMPACT_ATOMS: atom_id res chain seq x y z
N MET A 1 -46.26 -80.04 -51.01
CA MET A 1 -45.58 -79.49 -49.82
C MET A 1 -45.20 -78.01 -49.98
N ALA A 2 -44.81 -77.54 -51.16
CA ALA A 2 -44.41 -76.14 -51.41
C ALA A 2 -45.46 -75.04 -51.09
N PHE A 3 -46.77 -75.33 -51.15
CA PHE A 3 -47.82 -74.33 -50.87
C PHE A 3 -48.01 -74.06 -49.36
N ALA A 4 -47.73 -75.05 -48.51
CA ALA A 4 -47.79 -74.90 -47.06
C ALA A 4 -46.56 -74.13 -46.52
N GLU A 5 -45.41 -74.28 -47.16
CA GLU A 5 -44.20 -73.49 -46.87
C GLU A 5 -44.39 -72.01 -47.22
N TRP A 6 -45.08 -71.69 -48.33
CA TRP A 6 -45.37 -70.31 -48.72
C TRP A 6 -46.33 -69.58 -47.75
N MET A 7 -47.35 -70.28 -47.24
CA MET A 7 -48.28 -69.72 -46.25
C MET A 7 -47.65 -69.55 -44.86
N ALA A 8 -46.67 -70.41 -44.50
CA ALA A 8 -45.89 -70.24 -43.27
C ALA A 8 -44.92 -69.04 -43.36
N SER A 9 -44.43 -68.71 -44.55
CA SER A 9 -43.64 -67.48 -44.81
C SER A 9 -44.48 -66.19 -44.93
N ASN A 10 -45.81 -66.28 -44.93
CA ASN A 10 -46.74 -65.14 -44.96
C ASN A 10 -47.49 -64.94 -43.64
N SER A 11 -46.89 -65.35 -42.52
CA SER A 11 -47.39 -64.99 -41.19
C SER A 11 -47.37 -63.46 -41.06
N SER A 12 -48.56 -62.86 -41.00
CA SER A 12 -48.73 -61.42 -40.76
C SER A 12 -47.91 -61.04 -39.54
N PRO A 13 -47.05 -60.01 -39.62
CA PRO A 13 -46.27 -59.57 -38.48
C PRO A 13 -47.18 -59.32 -37.29
N ASP A 14 -46.76 -59.71 -36.09
CA ASP A 14 -47.43 -59.28 -34.86
C ASP A 14 -47.20 -57.77 -34.68
N TYR A 15 -48.07 -56.98 -35.31
CA TYR A 15 -48.04 -55.52 -35.29
C TYR A 15 -48.08 -54.97 -33.87
N LYS A 16 -48.66 -55.71 -32.91
CA LYS A 16 -48.69 -55.31 -31.51
C LYS A 16 -47.32 -55.45 -30.86
N ALA A 17 -46.61 -56.55 -31.12
CA ALA A 17 -45.24 -56.74 -30.65
C ALA A 17 -44.26 -55.75 -31.30
N LEU A 18 -44.42 -55.44 -32.59
CA LEU A 18 -43.60 -54.44 -33.29
C LEU A 18 -43.82 -53.03 -32.73
N TYR A 19 -45.07 -52.66 -32.43
CA TYR A 19 -45.39 -51.36 -31.83
C TYR A 19 -44.77 -51.19 -30.44
N LEU A 20 -44.88 -52.21 -29.58
CA LEU A 20 -44.28 -52.20 -28.24
C LEU A 20 -42.76 -52.09 -28.29
N ARG A 21 -42.10 -52.84 -29.19
CA ARG A 21 -40.64 -52.75 -29.37
C ARG A 21 -40.22 -51.35 -29.82
N ALA A 22 -40.95 -50.74 -30.76
CA ALA A 22 -40.68 -49.38 -31.22
C ALA A 22 -40.97 -48.30 -30.16
N GLU A 23 -41.86 -48.56 -29.20
CA GLU A 23 -42.10 -47.67 -28.05
C GLU A 23 -40.98 -47.77 -27.01
N GLU A 24 -40.54 -49.00 -26.68
CA GLU A 24 -39.37 -49.21 -25.80
C GLU A 24 -38.09 -48.60 -26.36
N GLU A 25 -37.84 -48.72 -27.67
CA GLU A 25 -36.67 -48.14 -28.33
C GLU A 25 -36.70 -46.60 -28.26
N ARG A 26 -37.86 -45.99 -28.48
CA ARG A 26 -38.06 -44.54 -28.32
C ARG A 26 -37.87 -44.07 -26.88
N GLU A 27 -38.31 -44.84 -25.89
CA GLU A 27 -38.06 -44.53 -24.48
C GLU A 27 -36.57 -44.63 -24.12
N ARG A 28 -35.86 -45.66 -24.61
CA ARG A 28 -34.41 -45.79 -24.41
C ARG A 28 -33.65 -44.63 -25.04
N GLU A 29 -33.98 -44.25 -26.27
CA GLU A 29 -33.36 -43.12 -26.96
C GLU A 29 -33.61 -41.79 -26.22
N ARG A 30 -34.82 -41.58 -25.70
CA ARG A 30 -35.14 -40.41 -24.85
C ARG A 30 -34.32 -40.40 -23.57
N GLU A 31 -34.16 -41.54 -22.91
CA GLU A 31 -33.40 -41.64 -21.67
C GLU A 31 -31.89 -41.40 -21.92
N GLU A 32 -31.33 -41.98 -22.99
CA GLU A 32 -29.95 -41.72 -23.40
C GLU A 32 -29.73 -40.25 -23.75
N ARG A 33 -30.65 -39.63 -24.49
CA ARG A 33 -30.60 -38.21 -24.82
C ARG A 33 -30.63 -37.34 -23.56
N ARG A 34 -31.47 -37.69 -22.59
CA ARG A 34 -31.54 -36.99 -21.29
C ARG A 34 -30.23 -37.13 -20.52
N ARG A 35 -29.65 -38.34 -20.45
CA ARG A 35 -28.36 -38.57 -19.78
C ARG A 35 -27.23 -37.79 -20.45
N ALA A 36 -27.18 -37.77 -21.77
CA ALA A 36 -26.20 -37.00 -22.52
C ALA A 36 -26.37 -35.48 -22.34
N GLU A 37 -27.61 -34.99 -22.21
CA GLU A 37 -27.90 -33.59 -21.92
C GLU A 37 -27.48 -33.22 -20.48
N GLU A 38 -27.80 -34.06 -19.49
CA GLU A 38 -27.36 -33.88 -18.11
C GLU A 38 -25.83 -33.89 -17.97
N GLU A 39 -25.15 -34.79 -18.68
CA GLU A 39 -23.68 -34.84 -18.69
C GLU A 39 -23.06 -33.58 -19.31
N ARG A 40 -23.61 -33.10 -20.43
CA ARG A 40 -23.20 -31.83 -21.06
C ARG A 40 -23.41 -30.63 -20.15
N GLU A 41 -24.53 -30.58 -19.43
CA GLU A 41 -24.80 -29.50 -18.49
C GLU A 41 -23.84 -29.55 -17.29
N ARG A 42 -23.50 -30.74 -16.78
CA ARG A 42 -22.48 -30.91 -15.74
C ARG A 42 -21.10 -30.47 -16.22
N GLU A 43 -20.68 -30.87 -17.42
CA GLU A 43 -19.40 -30.47 -18.00
C GLU A 43 -19.33 -28.95 -18.20
N LYS A 44 -20.40 -28.32 -18.68
CA LYS A 44 -20.49 -26.86 -18.79
C LYS A 44 -20.40 -26.17 -17.43
N GLU A 45 -21.06 -26.71 -16.40
CA GLU A 45 -21.01 -26.16 -15.06
C GLU A 45 -19.61 -26.29 -14.45
N GLU A 46 -18.96 -27.45 -14.58
CA GLU A 46 -17.57 -27.66 -14.14
C GLU A 46 -16.61 -26.72 -14.86
N ARG A 47 -16.76 -26.57 -16.19
CA ARG A 47 -15.96 -25.64 -16.97
C ARG A 47 -16.15 -24.19 -16.50
N ARG A 48 -17.40 -23.77 -16.25
CA ARG A 48 -17.69 -22.41 -15.74
C ARG A 48 -17.05 -22.19 -14.37
N ARG A 49 -17.14 -23.18 -13.46
CA ARG A 49 -16.50 -23.12 -12.14
C ARG A 49 -14.97 -23.05 -12.26
N ALA A 50 -14.38 -23.81 -13.19
CA ALA A 50 -12.94 -23.78 -13.45
C ALA A 50 -12.49 -22.41 -13.98
N GLU A 51 -13.22 -21.83 -14.94
CA GLU A 51 -12.96 -20.49 -15.48
C GLU A 51 -13.08 -19.40 -14.40
N GLU A 52 -14.12 -19.46 -13.55
CA GLU A 52 -14.28 -18.52 -12.43
C GLU A 52 -13.13 -18.64 -11.42
N ASN A 53 -12.71 -19.85 -11.08
CA ASN A 53 -11.58 -20.07 -10.16
C ASN A 53 -10.27 -19.59 -10.77
N GLN A 54 -10.05 -19.81 -12.07
CA GLN A 54 -8.88 -19.31 -12.77
C GLN A 54 -8.85 -17.78 -12.76
N LYS A 55 -9.98 -17.14 -13.05
CA LYS A 55 -10.10 -15.67 -13.03
C LYS A 55 -9.80 -15.10 -11.65
N LYS A 56 -10.37 -15.70 -10.59
CA LYS A 56 -10.07 -15.30 -9.20
C LYS A 56 -8.59 -15.44 -8.85
N ALA A 57 -7.97 -16.56 -9.24
CA ALA A 57 -6.56 -16.79 -8.98
C ALA A 57 -5.65 -15.81 -9.76
N GLU A 58 -6.06 -15.40 -10.97
CA GLU A 58 -5.38 -14.37 -11.74
C GLU A 58 -5.53 -12.98 -11.09
N GLU A 59 -6.74 -12.60 -10.70
CA GLU A 59 -7.02 -11.35 -9.98
C GLU A 59 -6.22 -11.25 -8.66
N GLU A 60 -6.16 -12.33 -7.87
CA GLU A 60 -5.35 -12.38 -6.64
C GLU A 60 -3.86 -12.23 -6.91
N ARG A 61 -3.36 -12.86 -7.99
CA ARG A 61 -1.96 -12.72 -8.40
C ARG A 61 -1.65 -11.30 -8.81
N ASP A 62 -2.51 -10.67 -9.59
CA ASP A 62 -2.31 -9.31 -10.07
C ASP A 62 -2.39 -8.30 -8.93
N GLN A 63 -3.33 -8.46 -7.99
CA GLN A 63 -3.35 -7.67 -6.75
C GLN A 63 -2.07 -7.86 -5.93
N GLY A 64 -1.55 -9.08 -5.84
CA GLY A 64 -0.28 -9.36 -5.16
C GLY A 64 0.90 -8.66 -5.82
N ARG A 65 0.99 -8.68 -7.16
CA ARG A 65 2.01 -7.95 -7.92
C ARG A 65 1.90 -6.45 -7.68
N GLU A 66 0.69 -5.91 -7.73
CA GLU A 66 0.45 -4.48 -7.54
C GLU A 66 0.84 -4.00 -6.13
N ARG A 67 0.56 -4.80 -5.09
CA ARG A 67 0.93 -4.45 -3.71
C ARG A 67 2.43 -4.55 -3.45
N THR A 68 3.12 -5.43 -4.17
CA THR A 68 4.56 -5.69 -3.98
C THR A 68 5.45 -4.90 -4.93
N ARG A 69 4.90 -4.29 -5.98
CA ARG A 69 5.67 -3.40 -6.86
C ARG A 69 6.17 -2.17 -6.09
N PRO A 70 7.37 -1.66 -6.39
CA PRO A 70 7.82 -0.38 -5.84
C PRO A 70 6.90 0.77 -6.27
N THR A 71 6.71 1.75 -5.39
CA THR A 71 5.84 2.89 -5.66
C THR A 71 6.58 3.97 -6.46
N THR A 72 5.82 4.73 -7.26
CA THR A 72 6.30 5.98 -7.84
C THR A 72 6.38 7.07 -6.77
N PHE A 73 7.03 8.20 -7.08
CA PHE A 73 7.14 9.31 -6.13
C PHE A 73 5.77 9.84 -5.68
N LEU A 74 4.84 10.06 -6.63
CA LEU A 74 3.52 10.59 -6.31
C LEU A 74 2.65 9.56 -5.58
N GLU A 75 2.74 8.28 -5.96
CA GLU A 75 2.08 7.19 -5.22
C GLU A 75 2.58 7.11 -3.78
N LEU A 76 3.89 7.24 -3.55
CA LEU A 76 4.46 7.26 -2.21
C LEU A 76 3.86 8.40 -1.38
N LEU A 77 3.85 9.63 -1.89
CA LEU A 77 3.32 10.78 -1.15
C LEU A 77 1.83 10.60 -0.83
N HIS A 78 1.05 10.11 -1.80
CA HIS A 78 -0.36 9.81 -1.60
C HIS A 78 -0.58 8.74 -0.53
N LEU A 79 0.20 7.64 -0.55
CA LEU A 79 0.11 6.56 0.42
C LEU A 79 0.56 7.02 1.81
N CYS A 80 1.64 7.80 1.94
CA CYS A 80 2.06 8.38 3.21
C CYS A 80 0.95 9.27 3.80
N HIS A 81 0.30 10.10 2.98
CA HIS A 81 -0.78 10.95 3.46
C HIS A 81 -1.99 10.13 3.94
N THR A 82 -2.44 9.19 3.11
CA THR A 82 -3.67 8.42 3.36
C THR A 82 -3.50 7.39 4.48
N LEU A 83 -2.34 6.73 4.54
CA LEU A 83 -2.08 5.65 5.50
C LEU A 83 -1.43 6.12 6.80
N PHE A 84 -0.67 7.24 6.78
CA PHE A 84 0.03 7.73 7.97
C PHE A 84 -0.66 8.97 8.54
N SER A 85 -0.70 10.07 7.78
CA SER A 85 -1.17 11.37 8.30
C SER A 85 -2.66 11.36 8.65
N LEU A 86 -3.52 10.83 7.77
CA LEU A 86 -4.97 10.82 8.01
C LEU A 86 -5.40 9.84 9.11
N GLN A 87 -4.63 8.78 9.32
CA GLN A 87 -4.93 7.76 10.32
C GLN A 87 -4.42 8.16 11.72
N LEU A 88 -3.56 9.19 11.79
CA LEU A 88 -2.96 9.65 13.03
C LEU A 88 -4.01 10.26 13.97
N ARG A 89 -4.02 9.82 15.22
CA ARG A 89 -4.92 10.32 16.26
C ARG A 89 -4.11 10.76 17.46
N ALA A 90 -4.35 11.96 17.97
CA ALA A 90 -3.82 12.37 19.26
C ALA A 90 -4.76 11.92 20.39
N GLU A 91 -4.20 11.56 21.54
CA GLU A 91 -4.99 11.30 22.73
C GLU A 91 -5.67 12.60 23.23
N THR A 92 -6.60 12.47 24.17
CA THR A 92 -7.38 13.58 24.70
C THR A 92 -6.48 14.73 25.19
N PRO A 93 -6.87 16.00 24.94
CA PRO A 93 -6.10 17.17 25.35
C PRO A 93 -5.80 17.24 26.86
N SER A 94 -6.61 16.57 27.69
CA SER A 94 -6.41 16.47 29.14
C SER A 94 -5.13 15.74 29.54
N ARG A 95 -4.49 15.01 28.61
CA ARG A 95 -3.20 14.32 28.78
C ARG A 95 -2.07 14.97 27.99
N SER A 96 -2.32 16.09 27.32
CA SER A 96 -1.33 16.81 26.51
C SER A 96 -0.34 17.57 27.38
N THR A 97 0.90 17.69 26.92
CA THR A 97 1.85 18.65 27.47
C THR A 97 1.45 20.07 27.06
N THR A 98 1.53 21.02 28.00
CA THR A 98 1.26 22.43 27.75
C THR A 98 2.52 23.09 27.19
N GLY A 99 2.69 23.06 25.88
CA GLY A 99 3.75 23.79 25.16
C GLY A 99 3.18 24.94 24.32
N LYS A 100 3.88 26.07 24.25
CA LYS A 100 3.55 27.11 23.25
C LYS A 100 4.11 26.67 21.90
N ILE A 101 3.23 26.26 20.99
CA ILE A 101 3.59 25.96 19.61
C ILE A 101 3.73 27.30 18.86
N LEU A 102 4.88 27.53 18.24
CA LEU A 102 5.08 28.66 17.33
C LEU A 102 4.26 28.42 16.04
N PRO A 103 3.60 29.44 15.49
CA PRO A 103 2.82 29.28 14.27
C PRO A 103 3.72 28.79 13.12
N PRO A 104 3.21 27.92 12.24
CA PRO A 104 3.98 27.37 11.12
C PRO A 104 4.18 28.44 10.04
N ASN A 105 5.06 29.41 10.28
CA ASN A 105 5.54 30.28 9.22
C ASN A 105 6.41 29.43 8.29
N ARG A 106 5.94 29.12 7.07
CA ARG A 106 6.69 28.81 5.81
C ARG A 106 5.89 27.93 4.82
N GLU A 107 4.66 28.30 4.47
CA GLU A 107 3.88 27.55 3.45
C GLU A 107 4.42 27.73 2.02
N ILE A 108 4.88 28.94 1.66
CA ILE A 108 5.33 29.26 0.29
C ILE A 108 6.59 28.48 -0.10
N LEU A 109 7.58 28.40 0.80
CA LEU A 109 8.83 27.65 0.56
C LEU A 109 8.59 26.15 0.34
N GLN A 110 7.54 25.59 0.95
CA GLN A 110 7.23 24.16 0.81
C GLN A 110 6.70 23.84 -0.58
N GLN A 111 5.94 24.76 -1.19
CA GLN A 111 5.37 24.55 -2.50
C GLN A 111 6.40 24.65 -3.62
N GLU A 112 7.37 25.56 -3.50
CA GLU A 112 8.50 25.67 -4.43
C GLU A 112 9.39 24.43 -4.38
N ILE A 113 9.73 23.96 -3.18
CA ILE A 113 10.53 22.75 -2.98
C ILE A 113 9.79 21.53 -3.53
N TYR A 114 8.49 21.40 -3.29
CA TYR A 114 7.67 20.34 -3.86
C TYR A 114 7.73 20.32 -5.39
N ARG A 115 7.49 21.47 -6.03
CA ARG A 115 7.51 21.59 -7.50
C ARG A 115 8.86 21.19 -8.07
N SER A 116 9.96 21.64 -7.46
CA SER A 116 11.31 21.27 -7.89
C SER A 116 11.57 19.76 -7.70
N VAL A 117 11.22 19.18 -6.55
CA VAL A 117 11.37 17.74 -6.32
C VAL A 117 10.52 16.91 -7.32
N CYS A 118 9.29 17.34 -7.62
CA CYS A 118 8.45 16.73 -8.66
C CYS A 118 9.11 16.79 -10.04
N ALA A 119 9.75 17.91 -10.39
CA ALA A 119 10.44 18.03 -11.68
C ALA A 119 11.54 16.97 -11.86
N TYR A 120 12.18 16.51 -10.77
CA TYR A 120 13.22 15.48 -10.82
C TYR A 120 12.70 14.05 -10.64
N LEU A 121 11.68 13.83 -9.83
CA LEU A 121 11.23 12.48 -9.43
C LEU A 121 9.90 12.05 -10.09
N ALA A 122 9.17 12.99 -10.67
CA ALA A 122 7.93 12.76 -11.40
C ALA A 122 7.82 13.73 -12.61
N PRO A 123 8.78 13.70 -13.55
CA PRO A 123 8.71 14.55 -14.73
C PRO A 123 7.50 14.17 -15.59
N PRO A 124 6.75 15.16 -16.13
CA PRO A 124 5.46 14.92 -16.80
C PRO A 124 5.58 14.13 -18.12
N ASP A 125 6.74 14.19 -18.78
CA ASP A 125 6.97 13.58 -20.09
C ASP A 125 7.61 12.18 -20.03
N GLU A 126 7.86 11.63 -18.83
CA GLU A 126 8.47 10.32 -18.66
C GLU A 126 7.55 9.35 -17.91
N THR A 127 7.74 8.05 -18.16
CA THR A 127 7.05 7.02 -17.37
C THR A 127 7.51 7.11 -15.92
N ALA A 128 6.55 7.30 -15.00
CA ALA A 128 6.85 7.49 -13.58
C ALA A 128 7.69 6.34 -13.03
N ALA A 129 8.88 6.67 -12.54
CA ALA A 129 9.84 5.68 -12.07
C ALA A 129 9.39 5.07 -10.74
N GLN A 130 9.28 3.74 -10.71
CA GLN A 130 8.95 2.94 -9.51
C GLN A 130 10.19 2.79 -8.62
N LEU A 131 10.47 3.81 -7.81
CA LEU A 131 11.74 3.95 -7.08
C LEU A 131 11.62 3.70 -5.58
N PHE A 132 10.41 3.68 -5.02
CA PHE A 132 10.16 3.78 -3.59
C PHE A 132 9.53 2.52 -3.00
N SER A 133 9.42 2.50 -1.68
CA SER A 133 8.91 1.36 -0.91
C SER A 133 7.58 0.83 -1.46
N PRO A 134 7.40 -0.51 -1.57
CA PRO A 134 6.14 -1.09 -2.05
C PRO A 134 4.94 -0.72 -1.18
N ARG A 135 3.76 -0.68 -1.80
CA ARG A 135 2.49 -0.38 -1.13
C ARG A 135 2.24 -1.27 0.09
N LEU A 136 2.55 -2.55 0.00
CA LEU A 136 2.40 -3.50 1.11
C LEU A 136 3.16 -3.07 2.38
N VAL A 137 4.34 -2.47 2.22
CA VAL A 137 5.17 -2.00 3.36
C VAL A 137 4.52 -0.79 4.02
N LEU A 138 4.00 0.15 3.22
CA LEU A 138 3.30 1.33 3.70
C LEU A 138 1.99 0.96 4.40
N GLU A 139 1.26 -0.04 3.90
CA GLU A 139 0.03 -0.54 4.52
C GLU A 139 0.28 -1.17 5.90
N ASP A 140 1.34 -1.97 6.05
CA ASP A 140 1.73 -2.55 7.35
C ASP A 140 2.10 -1.47 8.38
N LEU A 141 2.89 -0.46 7.96
CA LEU A 141 3.26 0.65 8.84
C LEU A 141 2.06 1.52 9.21
N GLY A 142 1.17 1.81 8.25
CA GLY A 142 -0.03 2.61 8.50
C GLY A 142 -0.99 1.94 9.47
N GLN A 143 -1.13 0.61 9.37
CA GLN A 143 -1.88 -0.17 10.35
C GLN A 143 -1.33 0.02 11.77
N ARG A 144 0.00 -0.08 11.95
CA ARG A 144 0.66 0.10 13.25
C ARG A 144 0.46 1.50 13.83
N PHE A 145 0.56 2.54 13.00
CA PHE A 145 0.31 3.92 13.45
C PHE A 145 -1.17 4.13 13.85
N GLY A 146 -2.09 3.38 13.23
CA GLY A 146 -3.52 3.44 13.54
C GLY A 146 -3.97 2.63 14.75
N GLU A 147 -3.14 1.74 15.32
CA GLU A 147 -3.53 0.85 16.43
C GLU A 147 -3.89 1.60 17.72
N ARG A 148 -3.24 2.73 17.98
CA ARG A 148 -3.49 3.56 19.16
C ARG A 148 -3.27 5.03 18.87
N ALA A 149 -3.94 5.88 19.64
CA ALA A 149 -3.67 7.30 19.61
C ALA A 149 -2.26 7.61 20.17
N ILE A 150 -1.59 8.62 19.62
CA ILE A 150 -0.36 9.20 20.15
C ILE A 150 -0.66 9.74 21.55
N SER A 151 -0.05 9.12 22.54
CA SER A 151 -0.26 9.39 23.97
C SER A 151 1.00 9.87 24.68
N SER A 152 2.14 9.71 24.02
CA SER A 152 3.46 9.98 24.58
C SER A 152 4.39 10.53 23.51
N GLU A 153 5.46 11.19 23.95
CA GLU A 153 6.51 11.65 23.06
C GLU A 153 7.24 10.50 22.37
N GLN A 154 7.35 9.34 23.02
CA GLN A 154 7.90 8.14 22.40
C GLN A 154 7.06 7.67 21.20
N ASP A 155 5.72 7.82 21.28
CA ASP A 155 4.82 7.51 20.16
C ASP A 155 5.06 8.48 19.00
N LEU A 156 5.23 9.77 19.32
CA LEU A 156 5.51 10.80 18.33
C LEU A 156 6.88 10.59 17.67
N GLU A 157 7.93 10.33 18.46
CA GLU A 157 9.28 10.03 17.95
C GLU A 157 9.26 8.82 17.02
N SER A 158 8.52 7.77 17.39
CA SER A 158 8.37 6.57 16.55
C SER A 158 7.69 6.90 15.23
N TYR A 159 6.61 7.70 15.26
CA TYR A 159 5.94 8.16 14.06
C TYR A 159 6.86 9.02 13.18
N GLU A 160 7.56 10.00 13.76
CA GLU A 160 8.45 10.88 13.01
C GLU A 160 9.57 10.08 12.34
N ARG A 161 10.21 9.18 13.07
CA ARG A 161 11.29 8.34 12.54
C ARG A 161 10.81 7.41 11.42
N PHE A 162 9.76 6.63 11.67
CA PHE A 162 9.33 5.56 10.75
C PHE A 162 8.40 6.06 9.65
N GLY A 163 7.53 7.02 9.95
CA GLY A 163 6.52 7.55 9.03
C GLY A 163 6.98 8.75 8.22
N VAL A 164 8.04 9.45 8.65
CA VAL A 164 8.51 10.67 8.00
C VAL A 164 9.98 10.55 7.60
N GLU A 165 10.91 10.49 8.56
CA GLU A 165 12.35 10.59 8.30
C GLU A 165 12.87 9.53 7.34
N ASN A 166 12.46 8.27 7.50
CA ASN A 166 12.87 7.20 6.60
C ASN A 166 12.48 7.49 5.13
N TYR A 167 11.29 8.03 4.89
CA TYR A 167 10.84 8.33 3.54
C TYR A 167 11.46 9.62 2.99
N VAL A 168 11.72 10.61 3.84
CA VAL A 168 12.55 11.78 3.47
C VAL A 168 13.95 11.31 3.05
N HIS A 169 14.55 10.41 3.83
CA HIS A 169 15.86 9.82 3.52
C HIS A 169 15.84 9.12 2.15
N ASP A 170 14.82 8.31 1.88
CA ASP A 170 14.68 7.63 0.60
C ASP A 170 14.57 8.62 -0.57
N ILE A 171 13.75 9.66 -0.44
CA ILE A 171 13.60 10.73 -1.44
C ILE A 171 14.94 11.42 -1.69
N LEU A 172 15.64 11.84 -0.62
CA LEU A 172 16.95 12.48 -0.73
C LEU A 172 17.97 11.56 -1.38
N THR A 173 17.96 10.27 -1.04
CA THR A 173 18.84 9.26 -1.65
C THR A 173 18.58 9.12 -3.15
N LYS A 174 17.33 9.25 -3.62
CA LYS A 174 17.04 9.27 -5.06
C LYS A 174 17.51 10.57 -5.71
N LEU A 175 17.29 11.72 -5.08
CA LEU A 175 17.74 13.03 -5.58
C LEU A 175 19.27 13.10 -5.68
N CYS A 176 20.01 12.53 -4.72
CA CYS A 176 21.48 12.46 -4.76
C CYS A 176 22.03 11.68 -5.96
N LYS A 177 21.21 10.89 -6.68
CA LYS A 177 21.65 10.20 -7.90
C LYS A 177 21.63 11.09 -9.13
N ASN A 178 20.93 12.24 -9.07
CA ASN A 178 20.84 13.19 -10.16
C ASN A 178 21.79 14.38 -9.90
N PRO A 179 22.84 14.58 -10.71
CA PRO A 179 23.79 15.68 -10.53
C PRO A 179 23.16 17.08 -10.54
N ALA A 180 22.12 17.31 -11.37
CA ALA A 180 21.44 18.60 -11.42
C ALA A 180 20.64 18.86 -10.14
N ALA A 181 19.95 17.84 -9.63
CA ALA A 181 19.27 17.95 -8.33
C ALA A 181 20.26 18.17 -7.18
N ARG A 182 21.45 17.54 -7.23
CA ARG A 182 22.48 17.77 -6.23
C ARG A 182 22.96 19.23 -6.20
N GLU A 183 23.16 19.82 -7.37
CA GLU A 183 23.56 21.22 -7.48
C GLU A 183 22.46 22.16 -6.97
N GLU A 184 21.22 21.96 -7.42
CA GLU A 184 20.08 22.82 -7.05
C GLU A 184 19.78 22.79 -5.54
N PHE A 185 19.80 21.60 -4.93
CA PHE A 185 19.48 21.42 -3.52
C PHE A 185 20.72 21.46 -2.59
N GLY A 186 21.93 21.61 -3.15
CA GLY A 186 23.18 21.54 -2.38
C GLY A 186 23.41 20.19 -1.70
N LEU A 187 23.05 19.08 -2.36
CA LEU A 187 23.15 17.73 -1.79
C LEU A 187 24.54 17.11 -1.99
N GLY A 188 25.11 16.62 -0.89
CA GLY A 188 26.30 15.78 -0.88
C GLY A 188 26.03 14.34 -1.30
N ASP A 189 26.94 13.42 -0.95
CA ASP A 189 26.83 11.99 -1.29
C ASP A 189 25.81 11.21 -0.44
N GLY A 190 25.19 11.86 0.54
CA GLY A 190 24.14 11.26 1.36
C GLY A 190 23.72 12.16 2.51
N VAL A 191 22.61 11.79 3.18
CA VAL A 191 22.08 12.46 4.36
C VAL A 191 21.91 11.42 5.47
N LYS A 192 22.35 11.75 6.68
CA LYS A 192 22.21 10.88 7.86
C LYS A 192 21.38 11.60 8.92
N PHE A 193 20.38 10.91 9.44
CA PHE A 193 19.61 11.34 10.59
C PHE A 193 20.26 10.78 11.85
N ASP A 194 20.82 11.66 12.69
CA ASP A 194 21.44 11.29 13.97
C ASP A 194 20.61 11.85 15.13
N ASN A 195 20.19 10.95 16.05
CA ASN A 195 19.58 11.33 17.31
C ASN A 195 20.71 11.60 18.32
N HIS A 196 21.03 12.87 18.56
CA HIS A 196 22.07 13.25 19.51
C HIS A 196 21.54 13.09 20.94
N ALA A 197 22.07 12.12 21.69
CA ALA A 197 21.86 12.01 23.12
C ALA A 197 22.59 13.15 23.87
N ASN A 198 21.95 14.33 23.93
CA ASN A 198 22.28 15.53 24.72
C ASN A 198 23.45 16.40 24.22
N ALA A 199 23.24 17.72 24.23
CA ALA A 199 24.30 18.71 24.45
C ALA A 199 23.74 19.86 25.31
N LEU A 200 23.47 19.58 26.58
CA LEU A 200 23.55 20.63 27.60
C LEU A 200 24.97 20.55 28.16
N ASP A 201 25.74 21.63 28.00
CA ASP A 201 27.08 21.77 28.56
C ASP A 201 27.06 21.43 30.06
N PRO A 202 27.99 20.61 30.58
CA PRO A 202 28.16 20.49 32.01
C PRO A 202 28.78 21.80 32.50
N THR A 203 27.97 22.72 33.01
CA THR A 203 28.50 23.81 33.84
C THR A 203 29.15 23.16 35.07
N GLU A 204 30.48 23.27 35.13
CA GLU A 204 31.32 22.90 36.26
C GLU A 204 30.78 23.52 37.55
N THR A 205 30.15 22.73 38.43
CA THR A 205 30.43 22.77 39.88
C THR A 205 29.81 21.58 40.62
N ASP A 206 30.64 20.95 41.45
CA ASP A 206 30.37 20.13 42.65
C ASP A 206 30.42 18.58 42.60
N PRO A 207 30.97 17.95 43.68
CA PRO A 207 31.81 16.74 43.64
C PRO A 207 31.03 15.42 43.82
N PRO A 208 31.67 14.23 43.67
CA PRO A 208 30.94 12.98 43.45
C PRO A 208 30.46 12.36 44.76
N LEU A 209 29.19 11.94 44.78
CA LEU A 209 28.67 11.02 45.79
C LEU A 209 27.96 9.81 45.13
N PRO A 210 27.96 8.66 45.82
CA PRO A 210 27.95 7.36 45.17
C PRO A 210 26.54 6.86 44.80
N THR A 211 26.55 6.01 43.77
CA THR A 211 25.49 5.11 43.35
C THR A 211 24.60 4.61 44.49
N THR A 212 23.33 5.02 44.47
CA THR A 212 22.12 4.18 44.49
C THR A 212 20.89 5.11 44.56
N TYR A 213 19.78 4.66 43.98
CA TYR A 213 18.48 5.32 43.80
C TYR A 213 18.20 6.04 42.48
N ARG A 214 17.32 5.37 41.71
CA ARG A 214 16.27 5.96 40.85
C ARG A 214 15.87 7.35 41.34
N ARG A 215 16.10 8.37 40.51
CA ARG A 215 15.37 9.63 40.61
C ARG A 215 14.90 9.99 39.21
N SER A 216 13.60 9.81 39.00
CA SER A 216 12.83 10.46 37.95
C SER A 216 13.26 11.92 37.87
N ARG A 217 13.95 12.31 36.80
CA ARG A 217 14.25 13.70 36.50
C ARG A 217 13.33 14.13 35.36
N GLN A 218 12.57 15.18 35.65
CA GLN A 218 11.79 15.95 34.69
C GLN A 218 12.64 16.23 33.46
N ILE A 219 12.15 15.80 32.30
CA ILE A 219 12.76 16.15 31.02
C ILE A 219 12.05 17.43 30.57
N ASN A 220 12.75 18.55 30.75
CA ASN A 220 12.42 19.78 30.06
C ASN A 220 12.84 19.59 28.60
N PHE A 221 11.88 19.43 27.70
CA PHE A 221 12.16 19.40 26.27
C PHE A 221 12.32 20.83 25.74
N VAL A 222 13.58 21.22 25.61
CA VAL A 222 13.98 22.33 24.76
C VAL A 222 13.96 21.79 23.33
N TYR A 223 13.02 22.27 22.52
CA TYR A 223 13.14 22.21 21.07
C TYR A 223 14.35 23.08 20.66
N ALA A 224 15.52 22.45 20.53
CA ALA A 224 16.68 23.00 19.82
C ALA A 224 16.79 22.19 18.53
N GLY A 225 16.62 22.77 17.36
CA GLY A 225 17.60 23.72 16.85
C GLY A 225 18.64 22.92 16.08
N LEU A 226 18.34 22.61 14.82
CA LEU A 226 19.29 22.05 13.86
C LEU A 226 20.52 22.97 13.79
N THR A 227 21.68 22.51 14.25
CA THR A 227 22.96 23.15 13.95
C THR A 227 23.67 22.36 12.86
N VAL A 228 23.31 22.64 11.62
CA VAL A 228 24.23 22.39 10.50
C VAL A 228 25.20 23.56 10.50
N ARG A 229 26.46 23.33 10.85
CA ARG A 229 27.52 24.33 10.69
C ARG A 229 27.56 24.76 9.22
N GLU A 230 27.16 26.01 8.99
CA GLU A 230 27.40 26.85 7.80
C GLU A 230 27.22 26.21 6.41
N ILE A 231 25.99 25.85 6.06
CA ILE A 231 25.51 25.80 4.66
C ILE A 231 24.02 26.24 4.68
N PRO A 232 23.52 27.10 3.78
CA PRO A 232 22.14 27.61 3.84
C PRO A 232 21.13 26.46 3.56
N PHE A 233 20.74 25.74 4.61
CA PHE A 233 19.90 24.54 4.55
C PHE A 233 18.42 24.86 4.84
N LEU A 234 17.59 24.86 3.79
CA LEU A 234 16.12 24.84 3.88
C LEU A 234 15.40 23.61 3.23
N PRO A 235 16.04 22.60 2.60
CA PRO A 235 15.30 21.54 1.92
C PRO A 235 14.72 20.47 2.87
N GLN A 236 15.45 20.08 3.92
CA GLN A 236 15.08 18.93 4.76
C GLN A 236 13.80 19.14 5.59
N SER A 237 13.68 20.30 6.25
CA SER A 237 12.50 20.64 7.06
C SER A 237 11.24 20.85 6.21
N SER A 238 11.42 21.10 4.91
CA SER A 238 10.33 21.29 3.95
C SER A 238 9.86 19.95 3.37
N ILE A 239 10.78 19.02 3.05
CA ILE A 239 10.43 17.68 2.57
C ILE A 239 9.75 16.85 3.67
N SER A 240 10.21 16.97 4.92
CA SER A 240 9.51 16.38 6.07
C SER A 240 8.05 16.85 6.17
N ARG A 241 7.78 18.14 5.90
CA ARG A 241 6.40 18.66 5.92
C ARG A 241 5.56 18.21 4.73
N LEU A 242 6.15 17.94 3.57
CA LEU A 242 5.43 17.33 2.45
C LEU A 242 4.88 15.93 2.78
N ILE A 243 5.61 15.18 3.61
CA ILE A 243 5.17 13.85 4.07
C ILE A 243 4.19 13.97 5.24
N SER A 244 4.44 14.89 6.18
CA SER A 244 3.62 15.04 7.39
C SER A 244 2.28 15.75 7.16
N CYS A 245 2.20 16.72 6.24
CA CYS A 245 1.00 17.52 5.95
C CYS A 245 1.01 18.02 4.49
N PRO A 246 0.42 17.30 3.53
CA PRO A 246 -0.01 17.93 2.29
C PRO A 246 -1.25 18.78 2.65
N SER A 247 -1.11 20.10 2.61
CA SER A 247 -2.22 21.02 2.80
C SER A 247 -3.41 20.61 1.91
N ARG A 248 -4.65 20.83 2.36
CA ARG A 248 -5.90 20.51 1.65
C ARG A 248 -5.99 21.03 0.21
N THR A 249 -5.11 21.96 -0.17
CA THR A 249 -4.93 22.52 -1.51
C THR A 249 -4.08 21.65 -2.45
N PHE A 250 -3.25 20.73 -1.95
CA PHE A 250 -2.38 19.88 -2.79
C PHE A 250 -3.14 18.79 -3.55
N ALA A 251 -4.32 18.38 -3.08
CA ALA A 251 -5.14 17.36 -3.75
C ALA A 251 -5.92 17.90 -4.95
N GLN A 252 -6.11 19.23 -5.05
CA GLN A 252 -6.90 19.85 -6.13
C GLN A 252 -6.11 20.01 -7.43
N ASP A 253 -4.78 20.07 -7.36
CA ASP A 253 -3.90 20.24 -8.53
C ASP A 253 -3.46 18.89 -9.16
N CYS A 254 -3.88 17.75 -8.61
CA CYS A 254 -3.58 16.42 -9.14
C CYS A 254 -4.70 15.86 -10.08
N GLU A 255 -5.80 16.60 -10.28
CA GLU A 255 -6.95 16.19 -11.10
C GLU A 255 -7.10 16.96 -12.43
N THR A 256 -6.06 17.66 -12.90
CA THR A 256 -6.06 18.33 -14.22
C THR A 256 -4.81 18.07 -15.04
#